data_AF-A0AAV1CUZ3-F1
#
_entry.id   AF-A0AAV1CUZ3-F1
#
_cell.length_a   1.000
_cell.length_b   1.000
_cell.length_c   1.000
_cell.angle_alpha   90.00
_cell.angle_beta   90.00
_cell.angle_gamma   90.00
#
_symmetry.space_group_name_H-M   'P 1'
#
loop_
_entity.id
_entity.type
_entity.pdbx_description
1 polymer ?
#
loop_
_entity_poly.entity_id
_entity_poly.type
_entity_poly.pdbx_seq_one_letter_code
_entity_poly.pdbx_strand_id
1 'polypeptide(L)'
;MEADKELTGLSNAETKSSILFLPELFEDDPFFQKKKKLLEDLSLDGQEIMSLKSSSSPSQWKDILDIMLKRARIINLNEIELYFAGADVYNFVSPRNELEALHSVIGLVESSMSSDKHEVESLLGLMHKAAFDLIHQLGEKVGEETRVVRESSCEKENSLMQWGKSNGVNTKLEITYVEGAGRGAIATENLKVGDIAMEIPLSLLICDKDVIESDMFPILKKIDGIESETMLLLWSMKEKHNLHSKYKLYFESLPEAFNTGLSFGVSAIMGLDGTILLEEIVQAKEHLRTQYEQLFPAICESHPDIFPAELYTWEQFLWACELWYSNSMKIMFDDGKLRTCLVPIAGFLNHSTCPHILHYGKTDPVTKSVKFPLSRPCNAGDQCFLSYGNFSSSHLLTFYGFMPKQENPYDVIPLDFDIATDEDCVDGEPCEWGTHMVRGTWFSKNNGIFNYGLPPPLLDHLRRARGSTSKAKTRDNLEIELEILDDLGSTFEGMMETLGDEESDDRDGSDWDVTLAMDFKDLQRRIVTSIITSCNAGRELLECELSTCTD
;
A
#
# COMPACT_ATOMS: atom_id res chain seq x y z
N MET A 1 -76.77 -0.56 -14.90
CA MET A 1 -77.71 -0.71 -13.78
C MET A 1 -76.82 -0.78 -12.55
N GLU A 2 -76.82 0.31 -11.78
CA GLU A 2 -76.33 0.49 -10.40
C GLU A 2 -74.87 0.08 -10.10
N ALA A 3 -73.91 0.99 -9.92
CA ALA A 3 -73.77 2.05 -8.89
C ALA A 3 -73.43 1.53 -7.48
N ASP A 4 -72.27 1.99 -7.01
CA ASP A 4 -71.83 2.27 -5.64
C ASP A 4 -71.77 1.17 -4.57
N LYS A 5 -70.53 0.96 -4.09
CA LYS A 5 -70.26 1.02 -2.65
C LYS A 5 -68.82 1.46 -2.33
N GLU A 6 -68.73 2.75 -2.01
CA GLU A 6 -67.95 3.36 -0.93
C GLU A 6 -66.44 3.03 -0.82
N LEU A 7 -65.65 3.88 -1.49
CA LEU A 7 -64.30 4.24 -1.05
C LEU A 7 -64.44 5.34 0.02
N THR A 8 -64.32 4.99 1.30
CA THR A 8 -64.07 5.96 2.38
C THR A 8 -62.64 5.79 2.86
N GLY A 9 -61.88 6.87 2.71
CA GLY A 9 -60.46 6.91 3.04
C GLY A 9 -60.18 6.78 4.53
N LEU A 10 -59.03 6.20 4.82
CA LEU A 10 -58.22 6.55 5.98
C LEU A 10 -56.84 6.90 5.45
N SER A 11 -56.55 8.20 5.54
CA SER A 11 -55.22 8.75 5.40
C SER A 11 -54.29 8.08 6.40
N ASN A 12 -53.31 7.33 5.91
CA ASN A 12 -52.04 7.21 6.60
C ASN A 12 -51.01 7.82 5.67
N ALA A 13 -50.44 8.94 6.11
CA ALA A 13 -49.21 9.46 5.55
C ALA A 13 -48.14 8.39 5.76
N GLU A 14 -47.94 7.52 4.76
CA GLU A 14 -46.79 6.64 4.73
C GLU A 14 -45.54 7.52 4.72
N THR A 15 -44.82 7.50 5.83
CA THR A 15 -43.48 8.07 5.96
C THR A 15 -42.56 7.25 5.04
N LYS A 16 -42.50 7.62 3.75
CA LYS A 16 -41.82 6.83 2.71
C LYS A 16 -40.30 6.87 2.92
N SER A 17 -39.72 5.79 3.43
CA SER A 17 -38.28 5.59 3.61
C SER A 17 -37.49 5.65 2.29
N SER A 18 -36.21 5.99 2.38
CA SER A 18 -35.21 5.66 1.36
C SER A 18 -34.32 4.54 1.85
N ILE A 19 -33.92 3.68 0.92
CA ILE A 19 -33.12 2.48 1.16
C ILE A 19 -31.66 2.86 0.94
N LEU A 20 -30.85 2.71 1.98
CA LEU A 20 -29.41 2.93 1.91
C LEU A 20 -28.72 1.56 1.93
N PHE A 21 -27.94 1.28 0.89
CA PHE A 21 -27.20 0.04 0.79
C PHE A 21 -25.91 0.15 1.59
N LEU A 22 -25.64 -0.89 2.39
CA LEU A 22 -24.37 -1.02 3.08
C LEU A 22 -23.26 -1.42 2.09
N PRO A 23 -21.99 -1.07 2.37
CA PRO A 23 -20.85 -1.57 1.60
C PRO A 23 -20.89 -3.11 1.44
N GLU A 24 -20.76 -3.58 0.20
CA GLU A 24 -20.87 -5.00 -0.14
C GLU A 24 -19.50 -5.69 -0.10
N LEU A 25 -19.46 -6.92 0.42
CA LEU A 25 -18.30 -7.80 0.36
C LEU A 25 -18.54 -8.83 -0.75
N PHE A 26 -17.69 -8.84 -1.78
CA PHE A 26 -17.86 -9.69 -2.94
C PHE A 26 -17.16 -11.06 -2.77
N GLU A 27 -17.76 -12.12 -3.32
CA GLU A 27 -17.25 -13.51 -3.20
C GLU A 27 -15.89 -13.74 -3.88
N ASP A 28 -15.46 -12.86 -4.79
CA ASP A 28 -14.16 -12.89 -5.45
C ASP A 28 -13.03 -12.25 -4.63
N ASP A 29 -13.35 -11.67 -3.45
CA ASP A 29 -12.34 -11.17 -2.52
C ASP A 29 -11.46 -12.34 -2.01
N PRO A 30 -10.12 -12.27 -2.14
CA PRO A 30 -9.21 -13.34 -1.69
C PRO A 30 -9.35 -13.72 -0.21
N PHE A 31 -9.84 -12.78 0.62
CA PHE A 31 -10.03 -12.93 2.06
C PHE A 31 -11.51 -12.96 2.44
N PHE A 32 -12.42 -13.24 1.50
CA PHE A 32 -13.87 -13.23 1.68
C PHE A 32 -14.32 -13.92 2.98
N GLN A 33 -13.90 -15.17 3.19
CA GLN A 33 -14.33 -15.95 4.37
C GLN A 33 -13.89 -15.32 5.69
N LYS A 34 -12.65 -14.79 5.74
CA LYS A 34 -12.10 -14.15 6.95
C LYS A 34 -12.81 -12.83 7.24
N LYS A 35 -13.00 -11.99 6.22
CA LYS A 35 -13.71 -10.71 6.35
C LYS A 35 -15.18 -10.93 6.71
N LYS A 36 -15.82 -11.95 6.15
CA LYS A 36 -17.20 -12.32 6.47
C LYS A 36 -17.35 -12.74 7.94
N LYS A 37 -16.50 -13.67 8.42
CA LYS A 37 -16.47 -14.08 9.84
C LYS A 37 -16.30 -12.87 10.76
N LEU A 38 -15.38 -11.96 10.41
CA LEU A 38 -15.16 -10.73 11.18
C LEU A 38 -16.39 -9.79 11.18
N LEU A 39 -17.11 -9.68 10.06
CA LEU A 39 -18.38 -8.95 10.00
C LEU A 39 -19.46 -9.64 10.87
N GLU A 40 -19.53 -10.96 10.89
CA GLU A 40 -20.47 -11.74 11.71
C GLU A 40 -20.19 -11.54 13.21
N ASP A 41 -18.93 -11.69 13.61
CA ASP A 41 -18.47 -11.52 15.00
C ASP A 41 -18.77 -10.10 15.54
N LEU A 42 -18.67 -9.09 14.69
CA LEU A 42 -18.95 -7.70 15.02
C LEU A 42 -20.43 -7.30 14.85
N SER A 43 -21.31 -8.25 14.53
CA SER A 43 -22.74 -8.02 14.24
C SER A 43 -22.96 -6.99 13.12
N LEU A 44 -22.07 -6.99 12.13
CA LEU A 44 -22.10 -6.16 10.94
C LEU A 44 -22.45 -6.92 9.66
N ASP A 45 -22.60 -8.26 9.70
CA ASP A 45 -22.86 -9.12 8.53
C ASP A 45 -24.23 -8.93 7.86
N GLY A 46 -25.18 -8.30 8.56
CA GLY A 46 -26.54 -8.11 8.04
C GLY A 46 -26.58 -7.46 6.66
N GLN A 47 -27.24 -8.11 5.69
CA GLN A 47 -27.66 -7.55 4.39
C GLN A 47 -28.73 -6.43 4.53
N GLU A 48 -28.85 -5.82 5.70
CA GLU A 48 -29.96 -4.96 6.02
C GLU A 48 -29.76 -3.58 5.39
N ILE A 49 -30.40 -3.42 4.23
CA ILE A 49 -31.01 -2.17 3.78
C ILE A 49 -31.38 -1.32 5.00
N MET A 50 -30.63 -0.25 5.24
CA MET A 50 -30.99 0.67 6.30
C MET A 50 -32.04 1.64 5.76
N SER A 51 -33.23 1.62 6.36
CA SER A 51 -34.30 2.54 5.99
C SER A 51 -34.04 3.90 6.64
N LEU A 52 -33.59 4.87 5.86
CA LEU A 52 -33.55 6.27 6.30
C LEU A 52 -34.98 6.82 6.19
N LYS A 53 -35.60 7.14 7.33
CA LYS A 53 -36.96 7.70 7.37
C LYS A 53 -36.87 9.23 7.43
N SER A 54 -37.82 9.93 6.81
CA SER A 54 -37.86 11.40 6.88
C SER A 54 -38.07 11.94 8.30
N SER A 55 -38.55 11.10 9.23
CA SER A 55 -38.71 11.42 10.65
C SER A 55 -37.46 11.13 11.51
N SER A 56 -36.31 10.82 10.90
CA SER A 56 -35.10 10.44 11.62
C SER A 56 -34.50 11.63 12.41
N SER A 57 -34.05 11.38 13.64
CA SER A 57 -33.42 12.41 14.46
C SER A 57 -32.05 12.81 13.89
N PRO A 58 -31.51 14.00 14.22
CA PRO A 58 -30.16 14.42 13.80
C PRO A 58 -29.02 13.50 14.27
N SER A 59 -29.27 12.55 15.17
CA SER A 59 -28.28 11.57 15.63
C SER A 59 -28.29 10.28 14.80
N GLN A 60 -29.44 9.88 14.24
CA GLN A 60 -29.57 8.58 13.56
C GLN A 60 -28.71 8.45 12.30
N TRP A 61 -28.54 9.52 11.52
CA TRP A 61 -27.68 9.45 10.32
C TRP A 61 -26.20 9.27 10.68
N LYS A 62 -25.77 9.76 11.86
CA LYS A 62 -24.40 9.57 12.35
C LYS A 62 -24.15 8.13 12.74
N ASP A 63 -25.11 7.50 13.41
CA ASP A 63 -25.05 6.07 13.73
C ASP A 63 -25.00 5.22 12.46
N ILE A 64 -25.79 5.59 11.44
CA ILE A 64 -25.79 4.94 10.13
C ILE A 64 -24.42 5.10 9.45
N LEU A 65 -23.89 6.32 9.41
CA LEU A 65 -22.58 6.60 8.83
C LEU A 65 -21.47 5.82 9.55
N ASP A 66 -21.52 5.75 10.89
CA ASP A 66 -20.58 4.97 11.68
C ASP A 66 -20.63 3.47 11.34
N ILE A 67 -21.83 2.89 11.24
CA ILE A 67 -22.01 1.49 10.81
C ILE A 67 -21.44 1.27 9.39
N MET A 68 -21.76 2.17 8.45
CA MET A 68 -21.23 2.09 7.08
C MET A 68 -19.71 2.15 7.05
N LEU A 69 -19.10 3.06 7.80
CA LEU A 69 -17.64 3.21 7.86
C LEU A 69 -16.98 2.00 8.50
N LYS A 70 -17.53 1.49 9.61
CA LYS A 70 -17.04 0.27 10.26
C LYS A 70 -17.04 -0.93 9.31
N ARG A 71 -18.14 -1.12 8.57
CA ARG A 71 -18.24 -2.17 7.57
C ARG A 71 -17.28 -1.94 6.39
N ALA A 72 -17.19 -0.72 5.88
CA ALA A 72 -16.29 -0.37 4.78
C ALA A 72 -14.81 -0.59 5.15
N ARG A 73 -14.40 -0.29 6.38
CA ARG A 73 -13.03 -0.54 6.88
C ARG A 73 -12.68 -2.02 6.82
N ILE A 74 -13.58 -2.90 7.30
CA ILE A 74 -13.39 -4.36 7.29
C ILE A 74 -13.28 -4.89 5.86
N ILE A 75 -14.16 -4.44 4.95
CA ILE A 75 -14.15 -4.86 3.55
C ILE A 75 -12.83 -4.47 2.87
N ASN A 76 -12.28 -3.30 3.20
CA ASN A 76 -11.04 -2.79 2.61
C ASN A 76 -9.76 -3.26 3.32
N LEU A 77 -9.83 -4.17 4.30
CA LEU A 77 -8.63 -4.74 4.92
C LEU A 77 -7.81 -5.52 3.90
N ASN A 78 -6.51 -5.23 3.82
CA ASN A 78 -5.56 -6.11 3.14
C ASN A 78 -5.07 -7.25 4.05
N GLU A 79 -4.22 -8.14 3.54
CA GLU A 79 -3.70 -9.29 4.29
C GLU A 79 -3.03 -8.91 5.62
N ILE A 80 -2.10 -7.95 5.57
CA ILE A 80 -1.35 -7.47 6.73
C ILE A 80 -2.33 -6.84 7.73
N GLU A 81 -3.20 -5.96 7.28
CA GLU A 81 -4.17 -5.30 8.15
C GLU A 81 -5.11 -6.32 8.78
N LEU A 82 -5.57 -7.32 8.03
CA LEU A 82 -6.43 -8.40 8.53
C LEU A 82 -5.72 -9.28 9.57
N TYR A 83 -4.43 -9.58 9.37
CA TYR A 83 -3.61 -10.33 10.31
C TYR A 83 -3.53 -9.63 11.67
N PHE A 84 -3.30 -8.31 11.68
CA PHE A 84 -3.12 -7.56 12.91
C PHE A 84 -4.40 -6.95 13.50
N ALA A 85 -5.46 -6.76 12.71
CA ALA A 85 -6.69 -6.11 13.17
C ALA A 85 -7.43 -6.95 14.22
N GLY A 86 -7.47 -8.29 14.06
CA GLY A 86 -8.12 -9.20 15.01
C GLY A 86 -9.53 -8.75 15.42
N ALA A 87 -9.86 -8.84 16.70
CA ALA A 87 -11.10 -8.28 17.27
C ALA A 87 -11.01 -6.75 17.57
N ASP A 88 -9.85 -6.13 17.32
CA ASP A 88 -9.54 -4.74 17.64
C ASP A 88 -9.53 -3.83 16.39
N VAL A 89 -10.25 -4.24 15.34
CA VAL A 89 -10.34 -3.56 14.02
C VAL A 89 -10.62 -2.06 14.14
N TYR A 90 -11.35 -1.64 15.17
CA TYR A 90 -11.72 -0.25 15.37
C TYR A 90 -10.59 0.63 15.90
N ASN A 91 -9.56 0.03 16.52
CA ASN A 91 -8.45 0.75 17.12
C ASN A 91 -7.25 0.92 16.19
N PHE A 92 -7.19 0.15 15.10
CA PHE A 92 -6.16 0.25 14.08
C PHE A 92 -6.76 0.31 12.68
N VAL A 93 -6.69 1.50 12.06
CA VAL A 93 -7.06 1.72 10.65
C VAL A 93 -5.93 2.52 10.00
N SER A 94 -5.33 1.96 8.94
CA SER A 94 -4.29 2.68 8.20
C SER A 94 -4.90 3.91 7.50
N PRO A 95 -4.14 4.98 7.25
CA PRO A 95 -4.65 6.12 6.49
C PRO A 95 -5.20 5.73 5.13
N ARG A 96 -4.58 4.73 4.48
CA ARG A 96 -5.07 4.17 3.22
C ARG A 96 -6.43 3.49 3.38
N ASN A 97 -6.59 2.57 4.33
CA ASN A 97 -7.86 1.88 4.57
C ASN A 97 -8.97 2.88 4.92
N GLU A 98 -8.65 3.89 5.72
CA GLU A 98 -9.61 4.95 6.07
C GLU A 98 -10.07 5.73 4.83
N LEU A 99 -9.15 6.07 3.91
CA LEU A 99 -9.50 6.70 2.64
C LEU A 99 -10.39 5.77 1.78
N GLU A 100 -10.01 4.51 1.60
CA GLU A 100 -10.81 3.52 0.84
C GLU A 100 -12.23 3.39 1.41
N ALA A 101 -12.33 3.29 2.75
CA ALA A 101 -13.60 3.18 3.44
C ALA A 101 -14.49 4.42 3.25
N LEU A 102 -13.90 5.62 3.40
CA LEU A 102 -14.62 6.88 3.20
C LEU A 102 -15.10 7.04 1.75
N HIS A 103 -14.26 6.70 0.77
CA HIS A 103 -14.65 6.72 -0.66
C HIS A 103 -15.74 5.72 -0.99
N SER A 104 -15.67 4.52 -0.44
CA SER A 104 -16.73 3.50 -0.58
C SER A 104 -18.07 4.01 -0.07
N VAL A 105 -18.06 4.66 1.11
CA VAL A 105 -19.27 5.26 1.70
C VAL A 105 -19.78 6.44 0.87
N ILE A 106 -18.90 7.34 0.41
CA ILE A 106 -19.26 8.48 -0.44
C ILE A 106 -19.94 7.99 -1.73
N GLY A 107 -19.35 7.01 -2.42
CA GLY A 107 -19.93 6.48 -3.65
C GLY A 107 -21.32 5.87 -3.45
N LEU A 108 -21.55 5.17 -2.33
CA LEU A 108 -22.88 4.64 -1.98
C LEU A 108 -23.89 5.75 -1.68
N VAL A 109 -23.48 6.78 -0.94
CA VAL A 109 -24.34 7.95 -0.65
C VAL A 109 -24.70 8.66 -1.95
N GLU A 110 -23.73 8.94 -2.82
CA GLU A 110 -23.96 9.60 -4.12
C GLU A 110 -24.89 8.79 -5.03
N SER A 111 -24.71 7.47 -5.10
CA SER A 111 -25.59 6.59 -5.86
C SER A 111 -27.05 6.58 -5.34
N SER A 112 -27.25 6.91 -4.06
CA SER A 112 -28.56 6.99 -3.43
C SER A 112 -29.24 8.37 -3.57
N MET A 113 -28.48 9.41 -3.88
CA MET A 113 -28.97 10.79 -4.06
C MET A 113 -29.75 11.00 -5.36
N SER A 114 -29.68 10.07 -6.32
CA SER A 114 -30.46 10.16 -7.57
C SER A 114 -31.93 9.76 -7.44
N SER A 115 -32.51 9.74 -6.23
CA SER A 115 -33.89 9.35 -5.95
C SER A 115 -34.77 10.55 -5.56
N ASP A 116 -35.94 10.71 -6.20
CA ASP A 116 -36.84 11.90 -6.25
C ASP A 116 -37.40 12.46 -4.90
N LYS A 117 -36.64 12.58 -3.81
CA LYS A 117 -37.16 13.01 -2.49
C LYS A 117 -36.27 13.99 -1.72
N HIS A 118 -36.76 15.22 -1.62
CA HIS A 118 -36.10 16.40 -1.03
C HIS A 118 -35.67 16.30 0.46
N GLU A 119 -36.40 15.57 1.32
CA GLU A 119 -36.02 15.45 2.75
C GLU A 119 -34.92 14.42 3.01
N VAL A 120 -34.93 13.31 2.25
CA VAL A 120 -33.88 12.29 2.30
C VAL A 120 -32.59 12.83 1.69
N GLU A 121 -32.68 13.59 0.60
CA GLU A 121 -31.55 14.29 -0.02
C GLU A 121 -30.81 15.20 0.97
N SER A 122 -31.52 15.86 1.89
CA SER A 122 -30.91 16.67 2.93
C SER A 122 -30.06 15.85 3.91
N LEU A 123 -30.56 14.69 4.36
CA LEU A 123 -29.81 13.79 5.25
C LEU A 123 -28.62 13.13 4.53
N LEU A 124 -28.79 12.70 3.27
CA LEU A 124 -27.70 12.19 2.44
C LEU A 124 -26.63 13.26 2.23
N GLY A 125 -27.02 14.52 2.03
CA GLY A 125 -26.09 15.65 1.95
C GLY A 125 -25.31 15.88 3.24
N LEU A 126 -25.92 15.66 4.41
CA LEU A 126 -25.21 15.71 5.71
C LEU A 126 -24.20 14.57 5.85
N MET A 127 -24.58 13.34 5.47
CA MET A 127 -23.68 12.18 5.49
C MET A 127 -22.50 12.37 4.54
N HIS A 128 -22.78 12.82 3.31
CA HIS A 128 -21.78 13.14 2.29
C HIS A 128 -20.79 14.18 2.82
N LYS A 129 -21.29 15.31 3.34
CA LYS A 129 -20.45 16.33 3.96
C LYS A 129 -19.59 15.78 5.09
N ALA A 130 -20.18 15.00 6.01
CA ALA A 130 -19.45 14.44 7.13
C ALA A 130 -18.32 13.49 6.70
N ALA A 131 -18.53 12.67 5.67
CA ALA A 131 -17.49 11.82 5.10
C ALA A 131 -16.36 12.65 4.47
N PHE A 132 -16.68 13.72 3.74
CA PHE A 132 -15.67 14.64 3.21
C PHE A 132 -14.89 15.38 4.32
N ASP A 133 -15.58 15.81 5.38
CA ASP A 133 -14.95 16.45 6.54
C ASP A 133 -13.97 15.47 7.23
N LEU A 134 -14.27 14.16 7.28
CA LEU A 134 -13.36 13.12 7.77
C LEU A 134 -12.14 12.92 6.87
N ILE A 135 -12.30 12.95 5.54
CA ILE A 135 -11.17 12.93 4.59
C ILE A 135 -10.24 14.13 4.85
N HIS A 136 -10.81 15.33 5.07
CA HIS A 136 -10.04 16.53 5.35
C HIS A 136 -9.26 16.40 6.67
N GLN A 137 -9.92 15.96 7.74
CA GLN A 137 -9.28 15.76 9.05
C GLN A 137 -8.15 14.72 8.99
N LEU A 138 -8.32 13.65 8.21
CA LEU A 138 -7.27 12.67 7.98
C LEU A 138 -6.06 13.29 7.28
N GLY A 139 -6.29 14.11 6.25
CA GLY A 139 -5.24 14.85 5.55
C GLY A 139 -4.46 15.82 6.45
N GLU A 140 -5.15 16.54 7.34
CA GLU A 140 -4.51 17.46 8.29
C GLU A 140 -3.68 16.73 9.35
N LYS A 141 -4.16 15.57 9.81
CA LYS A 141 -3.46 14.76 10.83
C LYS A 141 -2.17 14.13 10.29
N VAL A 142 -2.15 13.79 9.00
CA VAL A 142 -1.09 12.99 8.37
C VAL A 142 -0.30 13.82 7.33
N GLY A 143 -0.56 15.13 7.25
CA GLY A 143 0.08 16.02 6.28
C GLY A 143 1.59 16.09 6.45
N GLU A 144 2.32 16.02 5.33
CA GLU A 144 3.77 16.21 5.29
C GLU A 144 4.09 17.67 4.91
N GLU A 145 5.01 18.30 5.64
CA GLU A 145 5.45 19.66 5.33
C GLU A 145 6.24 19.65 4.00
N THR A 146 5.78 20.42 3.02
CA THR A 146 6.46 20.54 1.72
C THR A 146 7.45 21.70 1.75
N ARG A 147 8.73 21.39 1.58
CA ARG A 147 9.82 22.39 1.49
C ARG A 147 10.46 22.35 0.11
N VAL A 148 10.15 23.36 -0.70
CA VAL A 148 10.68 23.49 -2.07
C VAL A 148 12.08 24.10 -2.03
N VAL A 149 13.05 23.42 -2.63
CA VAL A 149 14.42 23.90 -2.77
C VAL A 149 14.50 24.78 -4.02
N ARG A 150 14.61 26.10 -3.84
CA ARG A 150 14.56 27.07 -4.95
C ARG A 150 15.84 27.15 -5.78
N GLU A 151 16.95 26.62 -5.27
CA GLU A 151 18.29 26.75 -5.89
C GLU A 151 18.63 25.62 -6.87
N SER A 152 17.83 24.55 -6.90
CA SER A 152 18.00 23.42 -7.83
C SER A 152 17.41 23.70 -9.21
N SER A 153 18.16 23.44 -10.28
CA SER A 153 17.66 23.55 -11.66
C SER A 153 16.74 22.38 -12.00
N CYS A 154 15.50 22.67 -12.42
CA CYS A 154 14.51 21.72 -12.96
C CYS A 154 14.31 21.91 -14.47
N GLU A 155 15.36 22.32 -15.20
CA GLU A 155 15.28 22.64 -16.64
C GLU A 155 14.82 21.46 -17.51
N LYS A 156 15.32 20.26 -17.21
CA LYS A 156 14.97 19.02 -17.93
C LYS A 156 13.50 18.65 -17.70
N GLU A 157 13.07 18.69 -16.44
CA GLU A 157 11.69 18.42 -16.02
C GLU A 157 10.72 19.45 -16.61
N ASN A 158 11.11 20.73 -16.64
CA ASN A 158 10.33 21.79 -17.28
C ASN A 158 10.19 21.58 -18.80
N SER A 159 11.28 21.16 -19.46
CA SER A 159 11.25 20.83 -20.89
C SER A 159 10.35 19.63 -21.19
N LEU A 160 10.42 18.58 -20.36
CA LEU A 160 9.54 17.43 -20.43
C LEU A 160 8.07 17.83 -20.20
N MET A 161 7.79 18.68 -19.21
CA MET A 161 6.45 19.18 -18.93
C MET A 161 5.87 19.99 -20.10
N GLN A 162 6.68 20.85 -20.73
CA GLN A 162 6.28 21.60 -21.92
C GLN A 162 5.99 20.67 -23.11
N TRP A 163 6.83 19.65 -23.32
CA TRP A 163 6.59 18.62 -24.32
C TRP A 163 5.30 17.84 -24.05
N GLY A 164 5.06 17.44 -22.80
CA GLY A 164 3.82 16.77 -22.41
C GLY A 164 2.61 17.63 -22.73
N LYS A 165 2.60 18.90 -22.30
CA LYS A 165 1.52 19.85 -22.57
C LYS A 165 1.26 20.04 -24.07
N SER A 166 2.33 20.10 -24.86
CA SER A 166 2.24 20.20 -26.33
C SER A 166 1.66 18.94 -26.99
N ASN A 167 1.71 17.81 -26.30
CA ASN A 167 1.16 16.52 -26.73
C ASN A 167 -0.14 16.13 -26.01
N GLY A 168 -0.80 17.08 -25.34
CA GLY A 168 -2.12 16.89 -24.75
C GLY A 168 -2.15 16.46 -23.28
N VAL A 169 -1.01 16.48 -22.58
CA VAL A 169 -1.03 16.35 -21.12
C VAL A 169 -1.72 17.56 -20.50
N ASN A 170 -2.73 17.29 -19.69
CA ASN A 170 -3.37 18.29 -18.85
C ASN A 170 -2.96 18.03 -17.39
N THR A 171 -2.45 19.05 -16.71
CA THR A 171 -2.02 18.90 -15.31
C THR A 171 -2.16 20.20 -14.55
N LYS A 172 -2.49 20.04 -13.28
CA LYS A 172 -2.56 21.09 -12.26
C LYS A 172 -1.35 21.02 -11.30
N LEU A 173 -0.31 20.31 -11.72
CA LEU A 173 0.91 20.10 -10.97
C LEU A 173 2.12 20.70 -11.70
N GLU A 174 3.12 21.07 -10.93
CA GLU A 174 4.43 21.52 -11.38
C GLU A 174 5.51 20.61 -10.79
N ILE A 175 6.55 20.29 -11.57
CA ILE A 175 7.66 19.48 -11.08
C ILE A 175 8.71 20.39 -10.47
N THR A 176 9.13 20.07 -9.26
CA THR A 176 10.13 20.84 -8.51
C THR A 176 11.02 19.90 -7.69
N TYR A 177 12.00 20.46 -7.00
CA TYR A 177 12.81 19.73 -6.03
C TYR A 177 12.28 19.97 -4.62
N VAL A 178 11.96 18.90 -3.92
CA VAL A 178 11.44 18.90 -2.55
C VAL A 178 12.49 18.33 -1.61
N GLU A 179 12.76 19.04 -0.52
CA GLU A 179 13.76 18.66 0.47
C GLU A 179 13.49 17.25 1.05
N GLY A 180 14.48 16.37 0.93
CA GLY A 180 14.42 14.98 1.38
C GLY A 180 13.56 14.04 0.53
N ALA A 181 12.91 14.51 -0.54
CA ALA A 181 12.18 13.67 -1.50
C ALA A 181 12.78 13.72 -2.91
N GLY A 182 13.74 14.63 -3.16
CA GLY A 182 14.31 14.81 -4.49
C GLY A 182 13.31 15.51 -5.41
N ARG A 183 13.11 14.99 -6.62
CA ARG A 183 12.13 15.56 -7.56
C ARG A 183 10.72 15.16 -7.15
N GLY A 184 9.78 16.09 -7.17
CA GLY A 184 8.40 15.87 -6.78
C GLY A 184 7.43 16.76 -7.54
N ALA A 185 6.15 16.42 -7.50
CA ALA A 185 5.09 17.22 -8.11
C ALA A 185 4.32 18.02 -7.05
N ILE A 186 4.24 19.34 -7.20
CA ILE A 186 3.47 20.22 -6.30
C ILE A 186 2.20 20.72 -6.98
N ALA A 187 1.14 20.94 -6.21
CA ALA A 187 -0.10 21.50 -6.75
C ALA A 187 0.02 23.01 -7.03
N THR A 188 -0.43 23.47 -8.19
CA THR A 188 -0.39 24.89 -8.57
C THR A 188 -1.61 25.67 -8.07
N GLU A 189 -2.65 24.95 -7.64
CA GLU A 189 -3.90 25.49 -7.11
C GLU A 189 -4.45 24.55 -6.03
N ASN A 190 -5.45 24.99 -5.26
CA ASN A 190 -6.12 24.11 -4.31
C ASN A 190 -6.98 23.10 -5.06
N LEU A 191 -6.70 21.82 -4.84
CA LEU A 191 -7.39 20.69 -5.45
C LEU A 191 -8.28 19.99 -4.44
N LYS A 192 -9.50 19.66 -4.84
CA LYS A 192 -10.50 18.96 -4.03
C LYS A 192 -10.52 17.48 -4.37
N VAL A 193 -11.15 16.69 -3.50
CA VAL A 193 -11.47 15.29 -3.79
C VAL A 193 -12.26 15.21 -5.10
N GLY A 194 -11.86 14.29 -5.98
CA GLY A 194 -12.42 14.10 -7.33
C GLY A 194 -11.79 14.97 -8.42
N ASP A 195 -11.04 16.03 -8.08
CA ASP A 195 -10.32 16.81 -9.08
C ASP A 195 -9.24 15.96 -9.75
N ILE A 196 -9.06 16.14 -11.06
CA ILE A 196 -8.00 15.48 -11.82
C ILE A 196 -6.70 16.30 -11.69
N ALA A 197 -5.73 15.77 -10.96
CA ALA A 197 -4.43 16.40 -10.80
C ALA A 197 -3.59 16.33 -12.09
N MET A 198 -3.73 15.21 -12.81
CA MET A 198 -3.01 14.95 -14.06
C MET A 198 -3.84 14.04 -14.98
N GLU A 199 -3.77 14.29 -16.27
CA GLU A 199 -4.36 13.48 -17.34
C GLU A 199 -3.32 13.30 -18.45
N ILE A 200 -2.96 12.04 -18.73
CA ILE A 200 -1.91 11.67 -19.67
C ILE A 200 -2.51 10.90 -20.86
N PRO A 201 -2.41 11.38 -22.11
CA PRO A 201 -2.88 10.66 -23.28
C PRO A 201 -2.22 9.29 -23.46
N LEU A 202 -2.97 8.27 -23.90
CA LEU A 202 -2.45 6.90 -24.11
C LEU A 202 -1.30 6.83 -25.13
N SER A 203 -1.24 7.81 -26.03
CA SER A 203 -0.15 7.93 -26.99
C SER A 203 1.20 8.21 -26.32
N LEU A 204 1.24 8.73 -25.09
CA LEU A 204 2.48 9.06 -24.38
C LEU A 204 2.99 7.96 -23.45
N LEU A 205 2.16 6.94 -23.17
CA LEU A 205 2.57 5.78 -22.38
C LEU A 205 3.58 4.96 -23.18
N ILE A 206 4.65 4.55 -22.50
CA ILE A 206 5.64 3.59 -23.00
C ILE A 206 5.23 2.21 -22.47
N CYS A 207 4.92 1.28 -23.36
CA CYS A 207 4.49 -0.07 -23.01
C CYS A 207 4.88 -1.08 -24.09
N ASP A 208 4.42 -2.32 -23.96
CA ASP A 208 4.69 -3.45 -24.86
C ASP A 208 4.63 -3.11 -26.36
N LYS A 209 3.70 -2.24 -26.78
CA LYS A 209 3.57 -1.76 -28.16
C LYS A 209 4.87 -1.14 -28.71
N ASP A 210 5.62 -0.40 -27.89
CA ASP A 210 6.80 0.35 -28.33
C ASP A 210 7.94 -0.61 -28.69
N VAL A 211 8.03 -1.75 -28.00
CA VAL A 211 8.94 -2.83 -28.38
C VAL A 211 8.44 -3.54 -29.62
N ILE A 212 7.14 -3.89 -29.69
CA ILE A 212 6.55 -4.62 -30.81
C ILE A 212 6.76 -3.90 -32.15
N GLU A 213 6.72 -2.56 -32.13
CA GLU A 213 6.92 -1.70 -33.29
C GLU A 213 8.41 -1.49 -33.66
N SER A 214 9.34 -1.93 -32.80
CA SER A 214 10.79 -1.78 -32.98
C SER A 214 11.44 -2.91 -33.80
N ASP A 215 12.68 -2.67 -34.24
CA ASP A 215 13.53 -3.65 -34.91
C ASP A 215 14.01 -4.80 -33.99
N MET A 216 13.84 -4.64 -32.68
CA MET A 216 14.27 -5.62 -31.67
C MET A 216 13.29 -6.77 -31.51
N PHE A 217 11.98 -6.52 -31.64
CA PHE A 217 10.94 -7.52 -31.35
C PHE A 217 11.04 -8.82 -32.15
N PRO A 218 11.34 -8.82 -33.47
CA PRO A 218 11.51 -10.06 -34.23
C PRO A 218 12.62 -10.98 -33.71
N ILE A 219 13.60 -10.44 -32.98
CA ILE A 219 14.71 -11.16 -32.38
C ILE A 219 14.30 -11.63 -30.97
N LEU A 220 13.86 -10.69 -30.13
CA LEU A 220 13.51 -10.98 -28.74
C LEU A 220 12.42 -12.04 -28.63
N LYS A 221 11.37 -11.98 -29.45
CA LYS A 221 10.27 -12.96 -29.41
C LYS A 221 10.68 -14.42 -29.71
N LYS A 222 11.89 -14.64 -30.24
CA LYS A 222 12.43 -15.99 -30.52
C LYS A 222 13.21 -16.56 -29.34
N ILE A 223 13.53 -15.74 -28.35
CA ILE A 223 14.19 -16.16 -27.12
C ILE A 223 13.12 -16.85 -26.26
N ASP A 224 13.38 -18.10 -25.92
CA ASP A 224 12.44 -18.87 -25.10
C ASP A 224 12.40 -18.31 -23.68
N GLY A 225 11.20 -18.20 -23.12
CA GLY A 225 10.99 -17.73 -21.75
C GLY A 225 11.21 -16.23 -21.48
N ILE A 226 11.56 -15.40 -22.48
CA ILE A 226 11.74 -13.96 -22.24
C ILE A 226 10.40 -13.26 -21.97
N GLU A 227 10.34 -12.49 -20.90
CA GLU A 227 9.14 -11.76 -20.52
C GLU A 227 9.00 -10.44 -21.27
N SER A 228 7.76 -9.97 -21.47
CA SER A 228 7.49 -8.66 -22.10
C SER A 228 8.16 -7.51 -21.35
N GLU A 229 8.27 -7.62 -20.02
CA GLU A 229 8.93 -6.62 -19.16
C GLU A 229 10.44 -6.59 -19.42
N THR A 230 11.09 -7.75 -19.53
CA THR A 230 12.50 -7.85 -19.94
C THR A 230 12.71 -7.25 -21.34
N MET A 231 11.80 -7.50 -22.29
CA MET A 231 11.91 -6.90 -23.62
C MET A 231 11.84 -5.36 -23.57
N LEU A 232 10.95 -4.80 -22.75
CA LEU A 232 10.81 -3.35 -22.54
C LEU A 232 12.04 -2.72 -21.91
N LEU A 233 12.64 -3.42 -20.95
CA LEU A 233 13.91 -3.03 -20.33
C LEU A 233 15.02 -2.94 -21.37
N LEU A 234 15.22 -4.00 -22.18
CA LEU A 234 16.24 -4.03 -23.23
C LEU A 234 16.02 -2.94 -24.29
N TRP A 235 14.77 -2.67 -24.64
CA TRP A 235 14.42 -1.58 -25.55
C TRP A 235 14.78 -0.22 -24.95
N SER A 236 14.51 -0.01 -23.66
CA SER A 236 14.80 1.24 -22.96
C SER A 236 16.30 1.55 -22.92
N MET A 237 17.14 0.52 -22.82
CA MET A 237 18.61 0.67 -22.87
C MET A 237 19.07 1.31 -24.19
N LYS A 238 18.53 0.85 -25.34
CA LYS A 238 18.84 1.44 -26.66
C LYS A 238 18.15 2.78 -26.87
N GLU A 239 16.88 2.88 -26.52
CA GLU A 239 16.05 4.05 -26.82
C GLU A 239 16.53 5.32 -26.07
N LYS A 240 17.10 5.17 -24.87
CA LYS A 240 17.73 6.27 -24.13
C LYS A 240 18.79 7.03 -24.96
N HIS A 241 19.48 6.35 -25.87
CA HIS A 241 20.52 6.92 -26.72
C HIS A 241 20.02 7.37 -28.10
N ASN A 242 18.74 7.16 -28.40
CA ASN A 242 18.14 7.51 -29.68
C ASN A 242 17.78 9.00 -29.74
N LEU A 243 18.58 9.80 -30.46
CA LEU A 243 18.37 11.25 -30.62
C LEU A 243 17.08 11.62 -31.36
N HIS A 244 16.47 10.67 -32.06
CA HIS A 244 15.20 10.83 -32.78
C HIS A 244 14.02 10.18 -32.03
N SER A 245 14.25 9.69 -30.81
CA SER A 245 13.18 9.13 -29.99
C SER A 245 12.09 10.17 -29.75
N LYS A 246 10.84 9.73 -29.88
CA LYS A 246 9.68 10.50 -29.42
C LYS A 246 9.76 10.79 -27.91
N TYR A 247 10.38 9.89 -27.15
CA TYR A 247 10.50 9.96 -25.69
C TYR A 247 11.85 10.55 -25.25
N LYS A 248 12.61 11.17 -26.15
CA LYS A 248 13.92 11.75 -25.86
C LYS A 248 13.93 12.61 -24.59
N LEU A 249 13.01 13.55 -24.46
CA LEU A 249 12.94 14.45 -23.30
C LEU A 249 12.61 13.72 -22.00
N TYR A 250 11.89 12.59 -22.07
CA TYR A 250 11.66 11.74 -20.91
C TYR A 250 12.95 11.08 -20.47
N PHE A 251 13.66 10.41 -21.38
CA PHE A 251 14.95 9.77 -21.09
C PHE A 251 16.03 10.76 -20.62
N GLU A 252 16.08 11.98 -21.20
CA GLU A 252 17.02 13.02 -20.77
C GLU A 252 16.72 13.57 -19.36
N SER A 253 15.46 13.49 -18.92
CA SER A 253 15.02 13.90 -17.57
C SER A 253 15.26 12.84 -16.50
N LEU A 254 15.47 11.57 -16.88
CA LEU A 254 15.75 10.50 -15.93
C LEU A 254 17.12 10.69 -15.25
N PRO A 255 17.31 10.15 -14.04
CA PRO A 255 18.60 10.25 -13.38
C PRO A 255 19.63 9.35 -14.09
N GLU A 256 20.92 9.73 -14.01
CA GLU A 256 22.00 8.93 -14.59
C GLU A 256 22.19 7.61 -13.85
N ALA A 257 21.96 7.61 -12.54
CA ALA A 257 21.94 6.45 -11.66
C ALA A 257 20.73 6.52 -10.73
N PHE A 258 20.14 5.38 -10.38
CA PHE A 258 19.10 5.31 -9.36
C PHE A 258 19.73 4.99 -8.02
N ASN A 259 19.10 5.51 -6.97
CA ASN A 259 19.56 5.33 -5.60
C ASN A 259 18.74 4.23 -4.92
N THR A 260 18.73 3.01 -5.46
CA THR A 260 17.96 1.88 -4.90
C THR A 260 18.82 0.89 -4.13
N GLY A 261 18.21 0.00 -3.34
CA GLY A 261 18.89 -1.13 -2.69
C GLY A 261 19.69 -2.02 -3.67
N LEU A 262 19.25 -2.11 -4.92
CA LEU A 262 19.95 -2.85 -5.98
C LEU A 262 21.28 -2.19 -6.38
N SER A 263 21.49 -0.92 -6.03
CA SER A 263 22.72 -0.16 -6.27
C SER A 263 23.56 0.08 -5.00
N PHE A 264 23.18 -0.50 -3.86
CA PHE A 264 23.95 -0.37 -2.62
C PHE A 264 25.39 -0.82 -2.77
N GLY A 265 26.31 0.01 -2.29
CA GLY A 265 27.73 -0.30 -2.18
C GLY A 265 28.03 -1.29 -1.06
N VAL A 266 29.29 -1.73 -0.98
CA VAL A 266 29.73 -2.74 0.00
C VAL A 266 29.48 -2.28 1.44
N SER A 267 29.74 -1.00 1.75
CA SER A 267 29.52 -0.45 3.09
C SER A 267 28.04 -0.46 3.49
N ALA A 268 27.13 -0.11 2.59
CA ALA A 268 25.69 -0.16 2.86
C ALA A 268 25.19 -1.61 3.05
N ILE A 269 25.69 -2.55 2.24
CA ILE A 269 25.41 -3.98 2.41
C ILE A 269 25.92 -4.49 3.77
N MET A 270 27.11 -4.09 4.21
CA MET A 270 27.62 -4.42 5.56
C MET A 270 26.77 -3.77 6.65
N GLY A 271 26.25 -2.55 6.43
CA GLY A 271 25.34 -1.89 7.35
C GLY A 271 24.03 -2.66 7.60
N LEU A 272 23.60 -3.48 6.64
CA LEU A 272 22.42 -4.34 6.76
C LEU A 272 22.68 -5.68 7.48
N ASP A 273 23.90 -5.94 7.95
CA ASP A 273 24.23 -7.19 8.65
C ASP A 273 23.26 -7.46 9.81
N GLY A 274 22.86 -8.73 9.94
CA GLY A 274 21.85 -9.17 10.90
C GLY A 274 20.39 -8.86 10.55
N THR A 275 20.11 -8.20 9.42
CA THR A 275 18.74 -7.99 8.92
C THR A 275 18.39 -8.98 7.82
N ILE A 276 17.10 -9.33 7.68
CA ILE A 276 16.58 -10.17 6.58
C ILE A 276 16.81 -9.48 5.21
N LEU A 277 16.74 -8.14 5.18
CA LEU A 277 16.89 -7.35 3.96
C LEU A 277 18.26 -7.54 3.29
N LEU A 278 19.31 -7.85 4.05
CA LEU A 278 20.62 -8.18 3.49
C LEU A 278 20.50 -9.34 2.50
N GLU A 279 19.87 -10.44 2.92
CA GLU A 279 19.70 -11.63 2.09
C GLU A 279 18.80 -11.34 0.89
N GLU A 280 17.71 -10.59 1.09
CA GLU A 280 16.78 -10.19 0.03
C GLU A 280 17.48 -9.39 -1.08
N ILE A 281 18.30 -8.40 -0.73
CA ILE A 281 19.03 -7.58 -1.70
C ILE A 281 20.10 -8.41 -2.43
N VAL A 282 20.83 -9.28 -1.72
CA VAL A 282 21.85 -10.15 -2.32
C VAL A 282 21.19 -11.11 -3.32
N GLN A 283 20.06 -11.73 -2.95
CA GLN A 283 19.31 -12.62 -3.84
C GLN A 283 18.76 -11.88 -5.05
N ALA A 284 18.21 -10.67 -4.87
CA ALA A 284 17.71 -9.85 -5.97
C ALA A 284 18.84 -9.48 -6.95
N LYS A 285 20.01 -9.06 -6.44
CA LYS A 285 21.19 -8.75 -7.27
C LYS A 285 21.68 -9.98 -8.05
N GLU A 286 21.75 -11.15 -7.41
CA GLU A 286 22.18 -12.40 -8.06
C GLU A 286 21.18 -12.85 -9.13
N HIS A 287 19.88 -12.68 -8.87
CA HIS A 287 18.84 -12.96 -9.84
C HIS A 287 18.98 -12.09 -11.10
N LEU A 288 19.20 -10.78 -10.93
CA LEU A 288 19.44 -9.87 -12.04
C LEU A 288 20.73 -10.20 -12.79
N ARG A 289 21.80 -10.56 -12.08
CA ARG A 289 23.06 -11.00 -12.69
C ARG A 289 22.86 -12.23 -13.56
N THR A 290 22.14 -13.22 -13.04
CA THR A 290 21.80 -14.44 -13.78
C THR A 290 21.00 -14.12 -15.04
N GLN A 291 19.99 -13.25 -14.95
CA GLN A 291 19.21 -12.83 -16.13
C GLN A 291 20.10 -12.14 -17.19
N TYR A 292 21.01 -11.27 -16.76
CA TYR A 292 21.94 -10.59 -17.67
C TYR A 292 22.85 -11.59 -18.41
N GLU A 293 23.45 -12.53 -17.68
CA GLU A 293 24.38 -13.52 -18.23
C GLU A 293 23.71 -14.53 -19.16
N GLN A 294 22.39 -14.76 -19.01
CA GLN A 294 21.62 -15.58 -19.95
C GLN A 294 21.43 -14.91 -21.32
N LEU A 295 21.46 -13.58 -21.37
CA LEU A 295 21.20 -12.79 -22.58
C LEU A 295 22.48 -12.30 -23.26
N PHE A 296 23.48 -11.92 -22.46
CA PHE A 296 24.71 -11.27 -22.93
C PHE A 296 25.95 -12.12 -22.63
N PRO A 297 26.91 -12.21 -23.56
CA PRO A 297 27.04 -11.42 -24.80
C PRO A 297 26.31 -12.00 -26.03
N ALA A 298 25.65 -13.16 -25.90
CA ALA A 298 25.14 -13.94 -27.03
C ALA A 298 24.22 -13.14 -28.01
N ILE A 299 23.33 -12.31 -27.49
CA ILE A 299 22.44 -11.47 -28.33
C ILE A 299 23.24 -10.40 -29.09
N CYS A 300 24.20 -9.75 -28.44
CA CYS A 300 25.07 -8.75 -29.06
C CYS A 300 25.93 -9.35 -30.18
N GLU A 301 26.49 -10.54 -29.96
CA GLU A 301 27.31 -11.22 -30.96
C GLU A 301 26.50 -11.69 -32.18
N SER A 302 25.26 -12.14 -31.94
CA SER A 302 24.38 -12.63 -33.01
C SER A 302 23.71 -11.50 -33.80
N HIS A 303 23.48 -10.34 -33.20
CA HIS A 303 22.75 -9.22 -33.81
C HIS A 303 23.40 -7.85 -33.48
N PRO A 304 24.67 -7.61 -33.85
CA PRO A 304 25.43 -6.42 -33.42
C PRO A 304 24.85 -5.09 -33.95
N ASP A 305 24.19 -5.11 -35.11
CA ASP A 305 23.55 -3.90 -35.69
C ASP A 305 22.36 -3.40 -34.85
N ILE A 306 21.69 -4.32 -34.14
CA ILE A 306 20.48 -4.03 -33.36
C ILE A 306 20.81 -3.93 -31.87
N PHE A 307 21.75 -4.76 -31.39
CA PHE A 307 22.20 -4.84 -30.01
C PHE A 307 23.70 -4.51 -29.89
N PRO A 308 24.11 -3.25 -30.11
CA PRO A 308 25.52 -2.84 -29.99
C PRO A 308 26.03 -3.03 -28.55
N ALA A 309 27.11 -3.78 -28.37
CA ALA A 309 27.57 -4.24 -27.05
C ALA A 309 27.82 -3.11 -26.04
N GLU A 310 28.22 -1.93 -26.51
CA GLU A 310 28.42 -0.73 -25.69
C GLU A 310 27.16 -0.21 -24.98
N LEU A 311 25.96 -0.52 -25.50
CA LEU A 311 24.69 -0.14 -24.89
C LEU A 311 24.13 -1.22 -23.96
N TYR A 312 24.71 -2.42 -23.98
CA TYR A 312 24.22 -3.61 -23.27
C TYR A 312 25.22 -4.12 -22.22
N THR A 313 25.86 -3.20 -21.50
CA THR A 313 26.68 -3.54 -20.33
C THR A 313 25.81 -3.88 -19.11
N TRP A 314 26.44 -4.46 -18.09
CA TRP A 314 25.77 -4.72 -16.81
C TRP A 314 25.19 -3.45 -16.20
N GLU A 315 25.91 -2.33 -16.25
CA GLU A 315 25.49 -1.06 -15.67
C GLU A 315 24.25 -0.50 -16.37
N GLN A 316 24.18 -0.61 -17.70
CA GLN A 316 22.99 -0.19 -18.46
C GLN A 316 21.80 -1.12 -18.21
N PHE A 317 22.05 -2.42 -18.04
CA PHE A 317 21.01 -3.39 -17.71
C PHE A 317 20.41 -3.10 -16.33
N LEU A 318 21.27 -2.93 -15.31
CA LEU A 318 20.84 -2.58 -13.96
C LEU A 318 20.09 -1.24 -13.92
N TRP A 319 20.60 -0.21 -14.61
CA TRP A 319 19.90 1.08 -14.73
C TRP A 319 18.49 0.92 -15.32
N ALA A 320 18.34 0.07 -16.34
CA ALA A 320 17.05 -0.16 -16.95
C ALA A 320 16.13 -1.00 -16.03
N CYS A 321 16.65 -1.96 -15.26
CA CYS A 321 15.89 -2.64 -14.19
C CYS A 321 15.32 -1.62 -13.21
N GLU A 322 16.18 -0.77 -12.65
CA GLU A 322 15.81 0.22 -11.64
C GLU A 322 14.82 1.25 -12.18
N LEU A 323 14.95 1.68 -13.44
CA LEU A 323 13.95 2.52 -14.10
C LEU A 323 12.57 1.87 -14.08
N TRP A 324 12.46 0.61 -14.53
CA TRP A 324 11.17 -0.06 -14.62
C TRP A 324 10.60 -0.40 -13.25
N TYR A 325 11.43 -0.79 -12.28
CA TYR A 325 10.95 -1.07 -10.92
C TYR A 325 10.48 0.19 -10.18
N SER A 326 11.18 1.31 -10.32
CA SER A 326 10.87 2.53 -9.58
C SER A 326 9.85 3.45 -10.26
N ASN A 327 9.69 3.40 -11.60
CA ASN A 327 8.86 4.36 -12.34
C ASN A 327 7.71 3.74 -13.14
N SER A 328 7.59 2.41 -13.22
CA SER A 328 6.48 1.80 -13.95
C SER A 328 5.18 1.79 -13.14
N MET A 329 4.07 1.77 -13.86
CA MET A 329 2.72 1.67 -13.31
C MET A 329 1.97 0.57 -14.04
N LYS A 330 1.16 -0.21 -13.32
CA LYS A 330 0.25 -1.19 -13.92
C LYS A 330 -1.02 -0.47 -14.39
N ILE A 331 -1.26 -0.46 -15.70
CA ILE A 331 -2.39 0.22 -16.32
C ILE A 331 -3.34 -0.83 -16.92
N MET A 332 -4.61 -0.80 -16.53
CA MET A 332 -5.69 -1.58 -17.12
C MET A 332 -6.22 -0.88 -18.36
N PHE A 333 -6.03 -1.50 -19.52
CA PHE A 333 -6.47 -1.00 -20.82
C PHE A 333 -7.93 -1.38 -21.12
N ASP A 334 -8.52 -0.71 -22.11
CA ASP A 334 -9.88 -0.94 -22.60
C ASP A 334 -10.13 -2.40 -23.08
N ASP A 335 -9.07 -3.15 -23.41
CA ASP A 335 -9.13 -4.57 -23.78
C ASP A 335 -9.16 -5.53 -22.57
N GLY A 336 -9.22 -4.98 -21.35
CA GLY A 336 -9.22 -5.73 -20.10
C GLY A 336 -7.84 -6.25 -19.68
N LYS A 337 -6.77 -5.95 -20.44
CA LYS A 337 -5.42 -6.40 -20.10
C LYS A 337 -4.71 -5.39 -19.22
N LEU A 338 -4.12 -5.91 -18.15
CA LEU A 338 -3.18 -5.16 -17.31
C LEU A 338 -1.81 -5.14 -17.98
N ARG A 339 -1.19 -3.96 -18.11
CA ARG A 339 0.13 -3.81 -18.71
C ARG A 339 1.01 -2.91 -17.85
N THR A 340 2.27 -3.28 -17.71
CA THR A 340 3.29 -2.46 -17.06
C THR A 340 3.74 -1.37 -18.03
N CYS A 341 3.63 -0.10 -17.62
CA CYS A 341 3.88 1.07 -18.47
C CYS A 341 4.77 2.07 -17.74
N LEU A 342 5.71 2.72 -18.44
CA LEU A 342 6.23 4.00 -17.99
C LEU A 342 5.24 5.08 -18.41
N VAL A 343 4.90 5.96 -17.47
CA VAL A 343 3.98 7.07 -17.69
C VAL A 343 4.76 8.37 -17.53
N PRO A 344 5.30 8.95 -18.63
CA PRO A 344 6.07 10.18 -18.58
C PRO A 344 5.33 11.27 -17.78
N ILE A 345 6.08 12.05 -17.00
CA ILE A 345 5.59 13.09 -16.07
C ILE A 345 4.93 12.53 -14.80
N ALA A 346 4.06 11.52 -14.89
CA ALA A 346 3.44 10.92 -13.70
C ALA A 346 4.46 10.24 -12.78
N GLY A 347 5.60 9.79 -13.33
CA GLY A 347 6.71 9.24 -12.57
C GLY A 347 7.39 10.20 -11.56
N PHE A 348 7.03 11.49 -11.53
CA PHE A 348 7.49 12.44 -10.51
C PHE A 348 6.55 12.56 -9.30
N LEU A 349 5.42 11.85 -9.29
CA LEU A 349 4.57 11.77 -8.10
C LEU A 349 5.24 10.85 -7.09
N ASN A 350 5.62 11.40 -5.93
CA ASN A 350 6.23 10.63 -4.85
C ASN A 350 5.19 9.86 -4.05
N HIS A 351 5.67 8.90 -3.24
CA HIS A 351 4.82 8.11 -2.36
C HIS A 351 4.55 8.79 -1.01
N SER A 352 3.40 8.49 -0.42
CA SER A 352 3.09 8.73 1.00
C SER A 352 2.17 7.63 1.52
N THR A 353 2.24 7.33 2.82
CA THR A 353 1.33 6.40 3.52
C THR A 353 -0.11 6.94 3.57
N CYS A 354 -0.28 8.24 3.37
CA CYS A 354 -1.58 8.91 3.16
C CYS A 354 -1.55 9.68 1.83
N PRO A 355 -1.67 9.01 0.69
CA PRO A 355 -1.50 9.62 -0.63
C PRO A 355 -2.67 10.53 -1.01
N HIS A 356 -2.41 11.49 -1.89
CA HIS A 356 -3.44 12.33 -2.49
C HIS A 356 -4.19 11.60 -3.60
N ILE A 357 -3.51 10.73 -4.34
CA ILE A 357 -4.07 9.93 -5.44
C ILE A 357 -3.96 8.44 -5.04
N LEU A 358 -5.11 7.81 -4.83
CA LEU A 358 -5.20 6.39 -4.48
C LEU A 358 -5.68 5.54 -5.65
N HIS A 359 -6.72 6.01 -6.35
CA HIS A 359 -7.36 5.28 -7.45
C HIS A 359 -6.85 5.80 -8.79
N TYR A 360 -5.95 5.05 -9.42
CA TYR A 360 -5.42 5.34 -10.75
C TYR A 360 -5.14 4.01 -11.48
N GLY A 361 -4.53 4.08 -12.66
CA GLY A 361 -4.08 2.87 -13.35
C GLY A 361 -5.16 2.22 -14.22
N LYS A 362 -6.15 3.00 -14.69
CA LYS A 362 -7.12 2.55 -15.69
C LYS A 362 -7.24 3.59 -16.81
N THR A 363 -7.40 3.11 -18.04
CA THR A 363 -7.64 3.97 -19.19
C THR A 363 -9.07 4.48 -19.22
N ASP A 364 -9.24 5.74 -19.60
CA ASP A 364 -10.55 6.31 -19.93
C ASP A 364 -10.80 6.14 -21.44
N PRO A 365 -11.82 5.35 -21.84
CA PRO A 365 -12.11 5.08 -23.24
C PRO A 365 -12.63 6.30 -24.00
N VAL A 366 -13.19 7.30 -23.31
CA VAL A 366 -13.77 8.51 -23.92
C VAL A 366 -12.65 9.49 -24.27
N THR A 367 -11.78 9.77 -23.31
CA THR A 367 -10.68 10.74 -23.47
C THR A 367 -9.40 10.11 -24.02
N LYS A 368 -9.32 8.77 -24.06
CA LYS A 368 -8.12 8.02 -24.45
C LYS A 368 -6.89 8.50 -23.67
N SER A 369 -7.03 8.53 -22.35
CA SER A 369 -6.02 8.96 -21.40
C SER A 369 -5.99 8.08 -20.14
N VAL A 370 -4.98 8.27 -19.29
CA VAL A 370 -4.96 7.83 -17.89
C VAL A 370 -5.13 9.07 -17.02
N LYS A 371 -6.02 8.99 -16.03
CA LYS A 371 -6.34 10.07 -15.10
C LYS A 371 -5.84 9.77 -13.69
N PHE A 372 -5.47 10.83 -12.98
CA PHE A 372 -4.99 10.80 -11.61
C PHE A 372 -5.93 11.66 -10.73
N PRO A 373 -7.10 11.13 -10.34
CA PRO A 373 -8.06 11.83 -9.50
C PRO A 373 -7.59 11.90 -8.04
N LEU A 374 -7.93 13.00 -7.35
CA LEU A 374 -7.64 13.12 -5.93
C LEU A 374 -8.61 12.34 -5.05
N SER A 375 -8.05 11.54 -4.15
CA SER A 375 -8.73 10.83 -3.07
C SER A 375 -8.74 11.65 -1.77
N ARG A 376 -7.87 12.66 -1.63
CA ARG A 376 -7.95 13.68 -0.57
C ARG A 376 -7.51 15.05 -1.09
N PRO A 377 -7.93 16.18 -0.48
CA PRO A 377 -7.54 17.51 -0.93
C PRO A 377 -6.02 17.72 -0.93
N CYS A 378 -5.54 18.55 -1.85
CA CYS A 378 -4.13 18.97 -1.95
C CYS A 378 -4.09 20.49 -2.10
N ASN A 379 -3.42 21.22 -1.20
CA ASN A 379 -3.39 22.68 -1.27
C ASN A 379 -2.33 23.16 -2.27
N ALA A 380 -2.53 24.38 -2.78
CA ALA A 380 -1.54 25.03 -3.63
C ALA A 380 -0.19 25.14 -2.89
N GLY A 381 0.88 24.67 -3.54
CA GLY A 381 2.23 24.61 -2.99
C GLY A 381 2.56 23.32 -2.24
N ASP A 382 1.58 22.50 -1.88
CA ASP A 382 1.82 21.19 -1.27
C ASP A 382 2.26 20.17 -2.34
N GLN A 383 3.11 19.23 -1.93
CA GLN A 383 3.45 18.07 -2.75
C GLN A 383 2.24 17.16 -2.89
N CYS A 384 1.91 16.82 -4.14
CA CYS A 384 0.88 15.85 -4.47
C CYS A 384 1.52 14.45 -4.51
N PHE A 385 0.92 13.52 -3.76
CA PHE A 385 1.47 12.18 -3.54
C PHE A 385 0.59 11.12 -4.18
N LEU A 386 1.22 10.08 -4.73
CA LEU A 386 0.59 8.91 -5.33
C LEU A 386 0.81 7.68 -4.44
N SER A 387 -0.18 6.78 -4.38
CA SER A 387 0.06 5.47 -3.75
C SER A 387 0.92 4.59 -4.64
N TYR A 388 2.09 4.15 -4.19
CA TYR A 388 2.87 3.14 -4.94
C TYR A 388 2.33 1.73 -4.68
N GLY A 389 1.77 1.51 -3.49
CA GLY A 389 1.28 0.20 -3.06
C GLY A 389 1.22 0.12 -1.55
N ASN A 390 0.87 -1.07 -1.04
CA ASN A 390 0.97 -1.41 0.39
C ASN A 390 2.33 -2.06 0.64
N PHE A 391 3.39 -1.31 0.36
CA PHE A 391 4.76 -1.83 0.40
C PHE A 391 5.42 -1.56 1.75
N SER A 392 6.17 -2.54 2.24
CA SER A 392 7.06 -2.38 3.38
C SER A 392 8.21 -1.43 3.04
N SER A 393 8.83 -0.89 4.07
CA SER A 393 10.05 -0.10 3.98
C SER A 393 11.20 -0.91 3.36
N SER A 394 11.27 -2.23 3.55
CA SER A 394 12.24 -3.09 2.86
C SER A 394 12.04 -3.09 1.34
N HIS A 395 10.79 -3.18 0.88
CA HIS A 395 10.45 -3.13 -0.54
C HIS A 395 10.71 -1.75 -1.14
N LEU A 396 10.27 -0.68 -0.45
CA LEU A 396 10.46 0.69 -0.90
C LEU A 396 11.95 1.05 -0.98
N LEU A 397 12.75 0.65 0.00
CA LEU A 397 14.20 0.82 -0.02
C LEU A 397 14.81 0.06 -1.21
N THR A 398 14.44 -1.21 -1.39
CA THR A 398 15.04 -2.09 -2.42
C THR A 398 14.78 -1.59 -3.83
N PHE A 399 13.53 -1.21 -4.15
CA PHE A 399 13.11 -0.96 -5.53
C PHE A 399 12.86 0.52 -5.85
N TYR A 400 12.66 1.36 -4.84
CA TYR A 400 12.39 2.79 -5.01
C TYR A 400 13.43 3.71 -4.37
N GLY A 401 14.27 3.19 -3.47
CA GLY A 401 15.39 3.95 -2.92
C GLY A 401 15.06 4.91 -1.79
N PHE A 402 14.00 4.66 -1.03
CA PHE A 402 13.63 5.49 0.11
C PHE A 402 12.88 4.70 1.18
N MET A 403 12.82 5.26 2.39
CA MET A 403 11.90 4.83 3.44
C MET A 403 10.87 5.92 3.73
N PRO A 404 9.60 5.56 4.02
CA PRO A 404 8.60 6.53 4.45
C PRO A 404 9.06 7.27 5.71
N LYS A 405 8.86 8.60 5.75
CA LYS A 405 9.16 9.41 6.94
C LYS A 405 8.20 9.14 8.10
N GLN A 406 6.99 8.69 7.78
CA GLN A 406 5.95 8.36 8.74
C GLN A 406 5.95 6.86 9.02
N GLU A 407 5.37 6.50 10.16
CA GLU A 407 5.12 5.11 10.52
C GLU A 407 4.41 4.35 9.39
N ASN A 408 5.09 3.36 8.83
CA ASN A 408 4.54 2.54 7.76
C ASN A 408 3.84 1.32 8.37
N PRO A 409 2.49 1.20 8.24
CA PRO A 409 1.75 0.08 8.82
C PRO A 409 2.07 -1.29 8.20
N TYR A 410 2.81 -1.30 7.09
CA TYR A 410 3.22 -2.47 6.34
C TYR A 410 4.62 -2.97 6.70
N ASP A 411 5.29 -2.32 7.67
CA ASP A 411 6.57 -2.80 8.20
C ASP A 411 6.34 -3.97 9.15
N VAL A 412 6.72 -5.16 8.68
CA VAL A 412 6.57 -6.42 9.39
C VAL A 412 7.89 -7.19 9.37
N ILE A 413 8.11 -8.01 10.39
CA ILE A 413 9.18 -9.02 10.43
C ILE A 413 8.49 -10.38 10.30
N PRO A 414 8.71 -11.12 9.21
CA PRO A 414 8.19 -12.48 9.08
C PRO A 414 8.87 -13.40 10.08
N LEU A 415 8.13 -14.40 10.55
CA LEU A 415 8.59 -15.43 11.46
C LEU A 415 8.36 -16.80 10.83
N ASP A 416 9.45 -17.55 10.66
CA ASP A 416 9.42 -18.92 10.19
C ASP A 416 9.34 -19.86 11.39
N PHE A 417 8.26 -20.63 11.45
CA PHE A 417 8.10 -21.72 12.41
C PHE A 417 8.28 -23.03 11.67
N ASP A 418 9.19 -23.89 12.15
CA ASP A 418 9.28 -25.26 11.68
C ASP A 418 7.96 -25.96 12.03
N ILE A 419 7.10 -26.14 11.03
CA ILE A 419 5.89 -26.95 11.17
C ILE A 419 6.39 -28.38 11.39
N ALA A 420 6.46 -28.81 12.65
CA ALA A 420 6.38 -30.22 12.95
C ALA A 420 5.09 -30.70 12.28
N THR A 421 5.23 -31.46 11.21
CA THR A 421 4.13 -32.14 10.56
C THR A 421 3.68 -33.22 11.52
N ASP A 422 2.94 -32.83 12.55
CA ASP A 422 2.28 -33.76 13.45
C ASP A 422 1.18 -34.44 12.62
N GLU A 423 1.51 -35.64 12.14
CA GLU A 423 0.56 -36.60 11.57
C GLU A 423 -0.55 -37.01 12.58
N ASP A 424 -0.55 -36.46 13.80
CA ASP A 424 -1.46 -36.79 14.90
C ASP A 424 -2.46 -35.67 15.29
N CYS A 425 -2.57 -34.56 14.56
CA CYS A 425 -3.68 -33.60 14.77
C CYS A 425 -4.99 -34.12 14.16
N VAL A 426 -5.59 -35.12 14.82
CA VAL A 426 -6.97 -35.54 14.57
C VAL A 426 -7.90 -34.56 15.30
N ASP A 427 -8.69 -33.80 14.53
CA ASP A 427 -9.75 -32.86 14.98
C ASP A 427 -9.34 -31.47 15.51
N GLY A 428 -8.47 -30.74 14.80
CA GLY A 428 -8.27 -29.29 14.98
C GLY A 428 -8.55 -28.49 13.70
N GLU A 429 -9.20 -27.33 13.80
CA GLU A 429 -9.30 -26.38 12.68
C GLU A 429 -7.89 -26.06 12.14
N PRO A 430 -7.64 -26.12 10.81
CA PRO A 430 -6.33 -25.82 10.26
C PRO A 430 -5.90 -24.40 10.65
N CYS A 431 -4.59 -24.21 10.89
CA CYS A 431 -4.04 -22.89 11.17
C CYS A 431 -4.45 -21.92 10.06
N GLU A 432 -5.24 -20.89 10.39
CA GLU A 432 -5.87 -19.99 9.40
C GLU A 432 -4.85 -19.19 8.56
N TRP A 433 -3.58 -19.19 8.97
CA TRP A 433 -2.46 -18.44 8.39
C TRP A 433 -1.27 -19.38 8.14
N GLY A 434 -0.67 -19.30 6.94
CA GLY A 434 0.48 -20.12 6.53
C GLY A 434 1.84 -19.54 6.89
N THR A 435 1.89 -18.25 7.22
CA THR A 435 3.08 -17.55 7.71
C THR A 435 2.67 -16.66 8.87
N HIS A 436 3.60 -16.43 9.79
CA HIS A 436 3.40 -15.54 10.92
C HIS A 436 4.35 -14.36 10.85
N MET A 437 3.98 -13.28 11.51
CA MET A 437 4.69 -12.02 11.41
C MET A 437 4.47 -11.18 12.65
N VAL A 438 5.41 -10.28 12.92
CA VAL A 438 5.30 -9.27 13.97
C VAL A 438 5.48 -7.88 13.37
N ARG A 439 5.05 -6.86 14.10
CA ARG A 439 5.29 -5.46 13.76
C ARG A 439 5.47 -4.65 15.03
N GLY A 440 5.80 -3.37 14.89
CA GLY A 440 5.90 -2.45 16.02
C GLY A 440 4.64 -2.47 16.89
N THR A 441 4.81 -2.76 18.19
CA THR A 441 3.67 -2.92 19.13
C THR A 441 2.93 -1.61 19.40
N TRP A 442 3.54 -0.46 19.04
CA TRP A 442 2.91 0.87 19.08
C TRP A 442 1.66 1.01 18.18
N PHE A 443 1.43 0.07 17.27
CA PHE A 443 0.19 0.02 16.48
C PHE A 443 -0.95 -0.72 17.18
N SER A 444 -0.69 -1.46 18.26
CA SER A 444 -1.71 -2.16 19.04
C SER A 444 -2.08 -1.35 20.29
N LYS A 445 -3.37 -1.27 20.60
CA LYS A 445 -3.86 -0.69 21.86
C LYS A 445 -4.26 -1.75 22.88
N ASN A 446 -4.35 -3.01 22.47
CA ASN A 446 -4.80 -4.09 23.32
C ASN A 446 -3.63 -4.77 24.03
N ASN A 447 -3.25 -4.22 25.18
CA ASN A 447 -2.20 -4.75 26.05
C ASN A 447 -2.77 -5.65 27.17
N GLY A 448 -4.03 -6.06 27.05
CA GLY A 448 -4.67 -6.93 28.04
C GLY A 448 -4.07 -8.34 28.04
N ILE A 449 -4.37 -9.10 29.11
CA ILE A 449 -4.04 -10.53 29.20
C ILE A 449 -4.57 -11.25 27.95
N PHE A 450 -3.77 -12.19 27.45
CA PHE A 450 -3.96 -12.90 26.18
C PHE A 450 -3.72 -12.08 24.90
N ASN A 451 -3.29 -10.81 24.99
CA ASN A 451 -3.03 -9.97 23.81
C ASN A 451 -1.66 -9.27 23.87
N TYR A 452 -1.32 -8.61 24.99
CA TYR A 452 0.02 -8.04 25.25
C TYR A 452 0.54 -7.01 24.21
N GLY A 453 -0.33 -6.49 23.35
CA GLY A 453 0.07 -5.69 22.20
C GLY A 453 0.69 -6.50 21.04
N LEU A 454 0.70 -7.83 21.16
CA LEU A 454 1.26 -8.77 20.20
C LEU A 454 0.18 -9.29 19.23
N PRO A 455 0.58 -9.89 18.09
CA PRO A 455 -0.36 -10.26 17.03
C PRO A 455 -1.25 -11.44 17.47
N PRO A 456 -2.59 -11.30 17.44
CA PRO A 456 -3.48 -12.37 17.89
C PRO A 456 -3.31 -13.70 17.14
N PRO A 457 -3.16 -13.73 15.79
CA PRO A 457 -2.96 -14.99 15.09
C PRO A 457 -1.67 -15.72 15.49
N LEU A 458 -0.59 -14.99 15.77
CA LEU A 458 0.67 -15.56 16.27
C LEU A 458 0.47 -16.18 17.66
N LEU A 459 -0.13 -15.44 18.59
CA LEU A 459 -0.39 -15.95 19.93
C LEU A 459 -1.31 -17.17 19.90
N ASP A 460 -2.36 -17.15 19.08
CA ASP A 460 -3.29 -18.28 18.94
C ASP A 460 -2.60 -19.51 18.32
N HIS A 461 -1.62 -19.33 17.43
CA HIS A 461 -0.77 -20.43 16.93
C HIS A 461 0.11 -21.01 18.04
N LEU A 462 0.79 -20.16 18.81
CA LEU A 462 1.68 -20.59 19.90
C LEU A 462 0.94 -21.27 21.05
N ARG A 463 -0.30 -20.85 21.33
CA ARG A 463 -1.20 -21.53 22.28
C ARG A 463 -1.58 -22.93 21.79
N ARG A 464 -1.98 -23.04 20.51
CA ARG A 464 -2.32 -24.33 19.89
C ARG A 464 -1.15 -25.30 19.92
N ALA A 465 0.06 -24.83 19.64
CA ALA A 465 1.28 -25.63 19.74
C ALA A 465 1.55 -26.18 21.16
N ARG A 466 1.02 -25.51 22.20
CA ARG A 466 1.08 -25.95 23.61
C ARG A 466 -0.20 -26.65 24.09
N GLY A 467 -1.11 -27.02 23.19
CA GLY A 467 -2.33 -27.74 23.52
C GLY A 467 -3.40 -26.91 24.24
N SER A 468 -3.30 -25.57 24.22
CA SER A 468 -4.32 -24.68 24.77
C SER A 468 -5.02 -23.86 23.69
N THR A 469 -6.33 -23.74 23.78
CA THR A 469 -7.15 -22.86 22.94
C THR A 469 -8.07 -21.97 23.78
N SER A 470 -8.04 -22.13 25.10
CA SER A 470 -8.94 -21.45 26.03
C SER A 470 -8.30 -20.16 26.55
N LYS A 471 -8.99 -19.03 26.39
CA LYS A 471 -8.61 -17.73 26.98
C LYS A 471 -9.21 -17.54 28.38
N ALA A 472 -9.43 -18.65 29.11
CA ALA A 472 -9.87 -18.59 30.50
C ALA A 472 -8.67 -18.31 31.41
N LYS A 473 -8.85 -17.44 32.41
CA LYS A 473 -7.84 -17.13 33.43
C LYS A 473 -7.71 -18.26 34.47
N THR A 474 -7.46 -19.48 34.01
CA THR A 474 -7.08 -20.61 34.86
C THR A 474 -5.57 -20.58 35.06
N ARG A 475 -5.09 -21.16 36.16
CA ARG A 475 -3.66 -21.23 36.45
C ARG A 475 -2.86 -21.86 35.30
N ASP A 476 -3.30 -23.03 34.83
CA ASP A 476 -2.66 -23.75 33.73
C ASP A 476 -2.54 -22.89 32.46
N ASN A 477 -3.59 -22.13 32.10
CA ASN A 477 -3.54 -21.26 30.92
C ASN A 477 -2.60 -20.07 31.12
N LEU A 478 -2.57 -19.48 32.32
CA LEU A 478 -1.66 -18.37 32.62
C LEU A 478 -0.20 -18.83 32.65
N GLU A 479 0.08 -20.04 33.10
CA GLU A 479 1.42 -20.67 33.03
C GLU A 479 1.83 -20.90 31.56
N ILE A 480 0.94 -21.40 30.70
CA ILE A 480 1.18 -21.51 29.26
C ILE A 480 1.46 -20.15 28.61
N GLU A 481 0.71 -19.11 28.97
CA GLU A 481 0.97 -17.75 28.46
C GLU A 481 2.35 -17.22 28.89
N LEU A 482 2.79 -17.54 30.11
CA LEU A 482 4.10 -17.13 30.60
C LEU A 482 5.22 -17.79 29.77
N GLU A 483 5.09 -19.10 29.50
CA GLU A 483 6.02 -19.82 28.60
C GLU A 483 6.04 -19.22 27.20
N ILE A 484 4.88 -18.86 26.64
CA ILE A 484 4.79 -18.20 25.33
C ILE A 484 5.58 -16.89 25.32
N LEU A 485 5.40 -16.05 26.34
CA LEU A 485 6.08 -14.76 26.42
C LEU A 485 7.57 -14.90 26.69
N ASP A 486 7.99 -15.92 27.45
CA ASP A 486 9.40 -16.23 27.70
C ASP A 486 10.12 -16.67 26.43
N ASP A 487 9.49 -17.57 25.64
CA ASP A 487 10.06 -18.05 24.38
C ASP A 487 10.11 -16.94 23.32
N LEU A 488 9.04 -16.14 23.21
CA LEU A 488 9.03 -14.97 22.31
C LEU A 488 10.06 -13.94 22.74
N GLY A 489 10.10 -13.59 24.03
CA GLY A 489 11.09 -12.66 24.57
C GLY A 489 12.52 -13.10 24.25
N SER A 490 12.85 -14.36 24.54
CA SER A 490 14.16 -14.94 24.26
C SER A 490 14.51 -14.92 22.77
N THR A 491 13.54 -15.22 21.90
CA THR A 491 13.72 -15.19 20.44
C THR A 491 14.08 -13.79 19.95
N PHE A 492 13.34 -12.78 20.42
CA PHE A 492 13.57 -11.40 20.01
C PHE A 492 14.80 -10.76 20.67
N GLU A 493 15.18 -11.20 21.87
CA GLU A 493 16.48 -10.84 22.47
C GLU A 493 17.64 -11.35 21.60
N GLY A 494 17.60 -12.61 21.15
CA GLY A 494 18.59 -13.14 20.21
C GLY A 494 18.62 -12.41 18.86
N MET A 495 17.44 -12.00 18.35
CA MET A 495 17.35 -11.15 17.16
C MET A 495 17.99 -9.77 17.40
N MET A 496 17.77 -9.16 18.57
CA MET A 496 18.37 -7.88 18.93
C MET A 496 19.90 -7.97 19.04
N GLU A 497 20.43 -9.06 19.60
CA GLU A 497 21.88 -9.33 19.63
C GLU A 497 22.47 -9.41 18.21
N THR A 498 21.75 -10.04 17.29
CA THR A 498 22.16 -10.18 15.88
C THR A 498 22.14 -8.83 15.15
N LEU A 499 21.16 -7.97 15.46
CA LEU A 499 21.11 -6.59 14.95
C LEU A 499 22.23 -5.71 15.52
N GLY A 500 22.79 -6.05 16.69
CA GLY A 500 23.82 -5.28 17.36
C GLY A 500 23.36 -3.90 17.83
N ASP A 501 24.25 -3.16 18.49
CA ASP A 501 23.95 -1.85 19.07
C ASP A 501 23.81 -0.75 18.01
N GLU A 502 23.07 0.32 18.36
CA GLU A 502 23.08 1.56 17.57
C GLU A 502 24.51 2.12 17.53
N GLU A 503 25.14 2.09 16.36
CA GLU A 503 26.47 2.66 16.18
C GLU A 503 26.37 4.18 16.36
N SER A 504 27.14 4.72 17.30
CA SER A 504 27.20 6.16 17.60
C SER A 504 28.02 6.96 16.58
N ASP A 505 28.29 6.39 15.41
CA ASP A 505 29.11 7.06 14.40
C ASP A 505 28.42 8.34 13.95
N ASP A 506 29.22 9.41 13.80
CA ASP A 506 28.77 10.67 13.22
C ASP A 506 28.16 10.35 11.84
N ARG A 507 26.82 10.27 11.76
CA ARG A 507 26.08 10.13 10.49
C ARG A 507 26.35 11.29 9.53
N ASP A 508 26.98 12.35 10.02
CA ASP A 508 27.42 13.50 9.25
C ASP A 508 28.52 13.10 8.25
N GLY A 509 28.12 12.97 6.99
CA GLY A 509 29.02 12.73 5.86
C GLY A 509 29.03 11.30 5.32
N SER A 510 28.16 10.41 5.83
CA SER A 510 27.94 9.09 5.25
C SER A 510 27.31 9.18 3.85
N ASP A 511 27.63 8.21 2.99
CA ASP A 511 26.97 8.07 1.70
C ASP A 511 25.47 7.78 1.88
N TRP A 512 24.67 8.13 0.86
CA TRP A 512 23.21 8.03 0.92
C TRP A 512 22.71 6.60 1.17
N ASP A 513 23.42 5.61 0.64
CA ASP A 513 23.07 4.18 0.73
C ASP A 513 23.38 3.62 2.12
N VAL A 514 24.52 4.01 2.71
CA VAL A 514 24.88 3.67 4.10
C VAL A 514 23.86 4.25 5.07
N THR A 515 23.49 5.52 4.88
CA THR A 515 22.47 6.17 5.71
C THR A 515 21.14 5.43 5.64
N LEU A 516 20.68 5.10 4.43
CA LEU A 516 19.42 4.39 4.23
C LEU A 516 19.43 2.96 4.80
N ALA A 517 20.57 2.25 4.69
CA ALA A 517 20.76 0.95 5.31
C ALA A 517 20.69 1.01 6.85
N MET A 518 21.35 2.01 7.45
CA MET A 518 21.34 2.22 8.90
C MET A 518 19.94 2.59 9.40
N ASP A 519 19.23 3.50 8.72
CA ASP A 519 17.86 3.88 9.06
C ASP A 519 16.91 2.68 9.04
N PHE A 520 17.07 1.78 8.06
CA PHE A 520 16.30 0.52 8.01
C PHE A 520 16.63 -0.40 9.19
N LYS A 521 17.91 -0.55 9.52
CA LYS A 521 18.34 -1.39 10.64
C LYS A 521 17.84 -0.84 11.99
N ASP A 522 17.80 0.47 12.17
CA ASP A 522 17.23 1.10 13.36
C ASP A 522 15.72 0.89 13.47
N LEU A 523 15.00 0.95 12.34
CA LEU A 523 13.58 0.58 12.30
C LEU A 523 13.38 -0.86 12.79
N GLN A 524 14.20 -1.82 12.33
CA GLN A 524 14.14 -3.20 12.79
C GLN A 524 14.40 -3.32 14.29
N ARG A 525 15.46 -2.67 14.81
CA ARG A 525 15.75 -2.61 16.26
C ARG A 525 14.58 -2.06 17.05
N ARG A 526 13.93 -1.00 16.55
CA ARG A 526 12.77 -0.39 17.22
C ARG A 526 11.60 -1.35 17.30
N ILE A 527 11.30 -2.07 16.21
CA ILE A 527 10.25 -3.10 16.18
C ILE A 527 10.58 -4.20 17.20
N VAL A 528 11.78 -4.77 17.14
CA VAL A 528 12.24 -5.85 18.05
C VAL A 528 12.17 -5.41 19.51
N THR A 529 12.70 -4.22 19.82
CA THR A 529 12.66 -3.65 21.18
C THR A 529 11.23 -3.48 21.69
N SER A 530 10.30 -3.05 20.83
CA SER A 530 8.90 -2.89 21.20
C SER A 530 8.22 -4.22 21.55
N ILE A 531 8.63 -5.31 20.88
CA ILE A 531 8.12 -6.66 21.12
C ILE A 531 8.68 -7.21 22.44
N ILE A 532 9.98 -7.07 22.68
CA ILE A 532 10.62 -7.46 23.95
C ILE A 532 9.95 -6.73 25.12
N THR A 533 9.72 -5.43 24.97
CA THR A 533 9.03 -4.60 25.98
C THR A 533 7.61 -5.12 26.24
N SER A 534 6.86 -5.44 25.18
CA SER A 534 5.52 -6.03 25.30
C SER A 534 5.54 -7.39 26.00
N CYS A 535 6.53 -8.26 25.70
CA CYS A 535 6.67 -9.55 26.36
C CYS A 535 6.94 -9.38 27.86
N ASN A 536 7.89 -8.51 28.23
CA ASN A 536 8.23 -8.24 29.62
C ASN A 536 7.05 -7.65 30.40
N ALA A 537 6.34 -6.67 29.83
CA ALA A 537 5.13 -6.11 30.45
C ALA A 537 4.01 -7.18 30.59
N GLY A 538 3.87 -8.07 29.61
CA GLY A 538 2.93 -9.18 29.66
C GLY A 538 3.25 -10.19 30.76
N ARG A 539 4.54 -10.50 30.98
CA ARG A 539 5.00 -11.36 32.06
C ARG A 539 4.66 -10.78 33.43
N GLU A 540 4.96 -9.50 33.66
CA GLU A 540 4.63 -8.82 34.92
C GLU A 540 3.11 -8.86 35.21
N LEU A 541 2.28 -8.68 34.17
CA LEU A 541 0.83 -8.79 34.27
C LEU A 541 0.39 -10.22 34.66
N LEU A 542 1.00 -11.24 34.06
CA LEU A 542 0.69 -12.65 34.34
C LEU A 542 1.14 -13.08 35.73
N GLU A 543 2.33 -12.68 36.18
CA GLU A 543 2.82 -12.96 37.53
C GLU A 543 1.89 -12.37 38.60
N CYS A 544 1.42 -11.14 38.36
CA CYS A 544 0.42 -10.50 39.20
C CYS A 544 -0.89 -11.30 39.23
N GLU A 545 -1.41 -11.70 38.08
CA GLU A 545 -2.66 -12.49 38.00
C GLU A 545 -2.51 -13.88 38.64
N LEU A 546 -1.40 -14.60 38.38
CA LEU A 546 -1.08 -15.90 38.97
C LEU A 546 -1.02 -15.83 40.50
N SER A 547 -0.49 -14.75 41.06
CA SER A 547 -0.48 -14.54 42.52
C SER A 547 -1.89 -14.42 43.14
N THR A 548 -2.90 -14.09 42.31
CA THR A 548 -4.31 -13.97 42.75
C THR A 548 -5.12 -15.24 42.54
N CYS A 549 -4.66 -16.18 41.72
CA CYS A 549 -5.26 -17.49 41.56
C CYS A 549 -4.95 -18.36 42.79
N THR A 550 -5.86 -18.44 43.76
CA THR A 550 -5.76 -19.39 44.87
C THR A 550 -5.87 -20.83 44.35
N ASP A 551 -5.00 -21.71 44.86
CA ASP A 551 -4.88 -23.14 44.55
C ASP A 551 -6.21 -23.90 44.42
#